data_AF-A0A5Q0P6D5-F1
#
_entry.id   AF-A0A5Q0P6D5-F1
#
_cell.length_a   1.000
_cell.length_b   1.000
_cell.length_c   1.000
_cell.angle_alpha   90.00
_cell.angle_beta   90.00
_cell.angle_gamma   90.00
#
_symmetry.space_group_name_H-M   'P 1'
#
loop_
_entity.id
_entity.type
_entity.pdbx_description
1 polymer ?
#
loop_
_entity_poly.entity_id
_entity_poly.type
_entity_poly.pdbx_seq_one_letter_code
_entity_poly.pdbx_strand_id
1 'polypeptide(L)'
;MSKTLWASVALSAAMLTPTAWAKTDSAVLKEAKANVVTIAQAKKLKDETGVTLVGQIVRQATADSDDFELKDKTGSIIIDVDDDLWKPLALKAGDKVRVLGEVDTHRAKPTDIDVIHIERVK
;
A
#
# COMPACT_ATOMS: atom_id res chain seq x y z
N MET A 1 60.19 36.76 0.48
CA MET A 1 59.74 35.36 0.36
C MET A 1 59.40 34.84 1.74
N SER A 2 58.12 34.63 2.03
CA SER A 2 57.65 33.71 3.06
C SER A 2 56.24 33.24 2.68
N LYS A 3 56.14 31.94 2.40
CA LYS A 3 54.91 31.21 2.14
C LYS A 3 54.55 30.48 3.43
N THR A 4 53.32 30.60 3.93
CA THR A 4 52.70 29.56 4.76
C THR A 4 51.20 29.51 4.50
N LEU A 5 50.73 28.28 4.28
CA LEU A 5 49.41 27.89 3.79
C LEU A 5 48.34 27.95 4.88
N TRP A 6 47.11 28.18 4.42
CA TRP A 6 45.86 28.01 5.16
C TRP A 6 45.51 26.52 5.27
N ALA A 7 45.03 26.09 6.43
CA ALA A 7 44.33 24.82 6.57
C ALA A 7 43.04 25.07 7.34
N SER A 8 41.94 25.28 6.61
CA SER A 8 40.59 25.26 7.16
C SER A 8 40.19 23.81 7.41
N VAL A 9 39.93 23.47 8.67
CA VAL A 9 39.29 22.20 9.04
C VAL A 9 37.80 22.35 8.74
N ALA A 10 37.33 21.75 7.66
CA ALA A 10 35.91 21.55 7.42
C ALA A 10 35.45 20.32 8.21
N LEU A 11 34.78 20.53 9.34
CA LEU A 11 34.12 19.47 10.08
C LEU A 11 32.79 19.15 9.41
N SER A 12 32.80 18.21 8.46
CA SER A 12 31.58 17.73 7.81
C SER A 12 30.77 16.89 8.81
N ALA A 13 29.74 17.47 9.39
CA ALA A 13 28.72 16.72 10.13
C ALA A 13 27.91 15.89 9.11
N ALA A 14 28.12 14.58 9.09
CA ALA A 14 27.26 13.67 8.35
C ALA A 14 25.86 13.68 8.99
N MET A 15 24.90 14.30 8.31
CA MET A 15 23.49 14.24 8.70
C MET A 15 22.99 12.81 8.48
N LEU A 16 22.71 12.09 9.56
CA LEU A 16 21.99 10.81 9.51
C LEU A 16 20.52 11.12 9.20
N THR A 17 20.12 10.97 7.93
CA THR A 17 18.69 10.97 7.59
C THR A 17 18.09 9.65 8.07
N PRO A 18 16.97 9.64 8.82
CA PRO A 18 16.27 8.41 9.10
C PRO A 18 15.76 7.84 7.79
N THR A 19 16.30 6.71 7.36
CA THR A 19 15.65 5.90 6.33
C THR A 19 14.40 5.31 6.96
N ALA A 20 13.23 5.58 6.38
CA ALA A 20 12.02 4.81 6.68
C ALA A 20 12.23 3.41 6.09
N TRP A 21 12.10 2.37 6.92
CA TRP A 21 12.13 0.99 6.46
C TRP A 21 10.68 0.56 6.27
N ALA A 22 10.36 0.01 5.11
CA ALA A 22 9.05 -0.57 4.86
C ALA A 22 8.71 -1.63 5.92
N LYS A 23 7.43 -1.71 6.30
CA LYS A 23 6.95 -2.73 7.23
C LYS A 23 7.07 -4.12 6.61
N THR A 24 7.18 -5.14 7.45
CA THR A 24 7.04 -6.53 6.98
C THR A 24 5.57 -6.87 6.80
N ASP A 25 5.25 -7.80 5.89
CA ASP A 25 3.88 -8.26 5.66
C ASP A 25 3.20 -8.74 6.95
N SER A 26 3.95 -9.43 7.81
CA SER A 26 3.44 -9.88 9.11
C SER A 26 3.06 -8.73 10.04
N ALA A 27 3.80 -7.61 9.99
CA ALA A 27 3.48 -6.41 10.74
C ALA A 27 2.25 -5.69 10.15
N VAL A 28 2.18 -5.56 8.82
CA VAL A 28 1.02 -4.98 8.13
C VAL A 28 -0.23 -5.79 8.41
N LEU A 29 -0.19 -7.12 8.28
CA LEU A 29 -1.33 -8.00 8.57
C LEU A 29 -1.80 -7.88 10.02
N LYS A 30 -0.88 -7.71 10.98
CA LYS A 30 -1.22 -7.50 12.39
C LYS A 30 -1.99 -6.20 12.59
N GLU A 31 -1.56 -5.12 11.94
CA GLU A 31 -2.25 -3.82 11.96
C GLU A 31 -3.60 -3.91 11.24
N ALA A 32 -3.63 -4.45 10.02
CA ALA A 32 -4.81 -4.60 9.19
C ALA A 32 -5.93 -5.38 9.91
N LYS A 33 -5.60 -6.45 10.65
CA LYS A 33 -6.56 -7.24 11.45
C LYS A 33 -7.29 -6.42 12.52
N ALA A 34 -6.66 -5.36 13.02
CA ALA A 34 -7.25 -4.46 14.01
C ALA A 34 -7.91 -3.22 13.39
N ASN A 35 -7.74 -2.99 12.09
CA ASN A 35 -8.10 -1.75 11.42
C ASN A 35 -9.08 -1.97 10.27
N VAL A 36 -10.34 -2.27 10.61
CA VAL A 36 -11.42 -2.41 9.62
C VAL A 36 -11.99 -1.03 9.29
N VAL A 37 -11.88 -0.62 8.03
CA VAL A 37 -12.28 0.72 7.58
C VAL A 37 -13.11 0.67 6.30
N THR A 38 -13.82 1.75 6.01
CA THR A 38 -14.47 1.95 4.70
C THR A 38 -13.45 2.40 3.66
N ILE A 39 -13.77 2.21 2.39
CA ILE A 39 -12.92 2.66 1.28
C ILE A 39 -12.69 4.18 1.32
N ALA A 40 -13.72 4.97 1.64
CA ALA A 40 -13.57 6.43 1.75
C ALA A 40 -12.65 6.85 2.91
N GLN A 41 -12.55 6.05 3.98
CA GLN A 41 -11.60 6.28 5.06
C GLN A 41 -10.19 5.87 4.64
N ALA A 42 -10.02 4.72 3.99
CA ALA A 42 -8.71 4.22 3.53
C ALA A 42 -7.96 5.23 2.67
N LYS A 43 -8.65 5.89 1.73
CA LYS A 43 -8.10 6.96 0.86
C LYS A 43 -7.54 8.18 1.59
N LYS A 44 -7.78 8.32 2.89
CA LYS A 44 -7.32 9.44 3.72
C LYS A 44 -6.26 9.02 4.73
N LEU A 45 -5.96 7.73 4.81
CA LEU A 45 -4.93 7.21 5.70
C LEU A 45 -3.56 7.53 5.13
N LYS A 46 -2.55 7.42 6.00
CA LYS A 46 -1.16 7.61 5.59
C LYS A 46 -0.69 6.40 4.79
N ASP A 47 0.33 6.65 4.00
CA ASP A 47 1.19 5.61 3.45
C ASP A 47 1.56 4.57 4.51
N GLU A 48 1.75 3.33 4.06
CA GLU A 48 2.13 2.18 4.86
C GLU A 48 1.12 1.76 5.95
N THR A 49 -0.12 2.25 5.90
CA THR A 49 -1.13 1.92 6.93
C THR A 49 -1.80 0.58 6.61
N GLY A 50 -1.69 -0.41 7.50
CA GLY A 50 -2.40 -1.68 7.36
C GLY A 50 -3.91 -1.53 7.55
N VAL A 51 -4.71 -2.04 6.61
CA VAL A 51 -6.18 -1.95 6.62
C VAL A 51 -6.87 -3.26 6.26
N THR A 52 -8.07 -3.46 6.80
CA THR A 52 -9.04 -4.44 6.31
C THR A 52 -10.19 -3.71 5.61
N LEU A 53 -10.43 -4.06 4.34
CA LEU A 53 -11.58 -3.59 3.55
C LEU A 53 -12.52 -4.76 3.25
N VAL A 54 -13.82 -4.47 3.14
CA VAL A 54 -14.82 -5.42 2.65
C VAL A 54 -15.61 -4.75 1.53
N GLY A 55 -15.62 -5.37 0.36
CA GLY A 55 -16.25 -4.79 -0.82
C GLY A 55 -16.60 -5.83 -1.88
N GLN A 56 -17.04 -5.35 -3.02
CA GLN A 56 -17.36 -6.13 -4.20
C GLN A 56 -16.42 -5.76 -5.34
N ILE A 57 -15.86 -6.76 -6.03
CA ILE A 57 -15.06 -6.57 -7.23
C ILE A 57 -15.98 -6.05 -8.34
N VAL A 58 -15.63 -4.91 -8.92
CA VAL A 58 -16.34 -4.30 -10.04
C VAL A 58 -15.79 -4.83 -11.37
N ARG A 59 -14.47 -4.85 -11.50
CA ARG A 59 -13.73 -5.29 -12.70
C ARG A 59 -12.26 -5.46 -12.38
N GLN A 60 -11.55 -6.16 -13.25
CA GLN A 60 -10.09 -6.08 -13.38
C GLN A 60 -9.74 -4.84 -14.22
N ALA A 61 -8.67 -4.11 -13.89
CA ALA A 61 -8.34 -2.86 -14.57
C ALA A 61 -8.02 -3.07 -16.05
N THR A 62 -7.22 -4.09 -16.34
CA THR A 62 -6.93 -4.62 -17.69
C THR A 62 -6.93 -6.14 -17.66
N ALA A 63 -7.02 -6.80 -18.82
CA ALA A 63 -6.91 -8.26 -18.86
C ALA A 63 -5.53 -8.69 -18.35
N ASP A 64 -5.51 -9.66 -17.44
CA ASP A 64 -4.28 -10.23 -16.86
C ASP A 64 -3.40 -9.24 -16.07
N SER A 65 -3.98 -8.17 -15.52
CA SER A 65 -3.29 -7.29 -14.55
C SER A 65 -3.61 -7.64 -13.10
N ASP A 66 -2.70 -7.33 -12.20
CA ASP A 66 -2.89 -7.49 -10.76
C ASP A 66 -3.84 -6.44 -10.15
N ASP A 67 -4.19 -5.39 -10.90
CA ASP A 67 -5.13 -4.34 -10.49
C ASP A 67 -6.62 -4.75 -10.61
N PHE A 68 -7.36 -4.65 -9.51
CA PHE A 68 -8.83 -4.78 -9.47
C PHE A 68 -9.50 -3.55 -8.87
N GLU A 69 -10.68 -3.18 -9.38
CA GLU A 69 -11.52 -2.18 -8.73
C GLU A 69 -12.41 -2.82 -7.66
N LEU A 70 -12.18 -2.46 -6.41
CA LEU A 70 -13.01 -2.84 -5.26
C LEU A 70 -13.97 -1.71 -4.92
N LYS A 71 -15.24 -2.03 -4.65
CA LYS A 71 -16.27 -1.06 -4.28
C LYS A 71 -17.00 -1.43 -2.99
N ASP A 72 -17.28 -0.42 -2.17
CA ASP A 72 -18.20 -0.49 -1.03
C ASP A 72 -19.27 0.62 -1.14
N LYS A 73 -20.04 0.85 -0.07
CA LYS A 73 -21.09 1.88 -0.06
C LYS A 73 -20.54 3.32 -0.08
N THR A 74 -19.26 3.50 0.22
CA THR A 74 -18.60 4.79 0.40
C THR A 74 -17.74 5.20 -0.79
N GLY A 75 -17.33 4.25 -1.64
CA GLY A 75 -16.63 4.53 -2.89
C GLY A 75 -16.01 3.29 -3.53
N SER A 76 -15.15 3.53 -4.51
CA SER A 76 -14.29 2.52 -5.14
C SER A 76 -12.81 2.83 -4.91
N ILE A 77 -11.96 1.82 -4.87
CA ILE A 77 -10.49 1.93 -4.83
C ILE A 77 -9.86 0.84 -5.70
N ILE A 78 -8.66 1.08 -6.21
CA ILE A 78 -7.86 0.02 -6.84
C ILE A 78 -7.20 -0.80 -5.73
N ILE A 79 -7.22 -2.11 -5.90
CA ILE A 79 -6.44 -3.05 -5.09
C ILE A 79 -5.46 -3.74 -6.04
N ASP A 80 -4.17 -3.73 -5.69
CA ASP A 80 -3.13 -4.49 -6.39
C ASP A 80 -3.04 -5.87 -5.73
N VAL A 81 -3.38 -6.91 -6.46
CA VAL A 81 -3.51 -8.28 -5.96
C VAL A 81 -2.58 -9.16 -6.78
N ASP A 82 -1.53 -9.69 -6.15
CA ASP A 82 -0.59 -10.57 -6.83
C ASP A 82 -1.27 -11.80 -7.47
N ASP A 83 -0.72 -12.23 -8.61
CA ASP A 83 -1.13 -13.41 -9.37
C ASP A 83 -1.38 -14.68 -8.54
N ASP A 84 -0.56 -14.91 -7.51
CA ASP A 84 -0.67 -16.08 -6.63
C ASP A 84 -1.84 -15.98 -5.64
N LEU A 85 -2.39 -14.78 -5.43
CA LEU A 85 -3.60 -14.54 -4.65
C LEU A 85 -4.87 -14.60 -5.50
N TRP A 86 -4.92 -13.92 -6.65
CA TRP A 86 -6.19 -13.81 -7.40
C TRP A 86 -6.48 -14.99 -8.33
N LYS A 87 -5.45 -15.63 -8.92
CA LYS A 87 -5.65 -16.76 -9.86
C LYS A 87 -6.28 -17.97 -9.17
N PRO A 88 -5.82 -18.42 -7.98
CA PRO A 88 -6.46 -19.55 -7.29
C PRO A 88 -7.92 -19.26 -6.88
N LEU A 89 -8.26 -18.00 -6.64
CA LEU A 89 -9.63 -17.59 -6.38
C LEU A 89 -10.48 -17.50 -7.66
N ALA A 90 -9.85 -17.41 -8.84
CA ALA A 90 -10.50 -16.99 -10.08
C ALA A 90 -11.34 -15.72 -9.84
N LEU A 91 -10.68 -14.70 -9.24
CA LEU A 91 -11.31 -13.45 -8.82
C LEU A 91 -11.96 -12.75 -10.03
N LYS A 92 -13.21 -12.31 -9.87
CA LYS A 92 -13.97 -11.70 -10.97
C LYS A 92 -15.00 -10.68 -10.49
N ALA A 93 -15.50 -9.89 -11.44
CA ALA A 93 -16.60 -8.97 -11.22
C ALA A 93 -17.79 -9.66 -10.53
N GLY A 94 -18.31 -9.02 -9.49
CA GLY A 94 -19.41 -9.52 -8.68
C GLY A 94 -18.97 -10.21 -7.39
N ASP A 95 -17.71 -10.67 -7.30
CA ASP A 95 -17.20 -11.33 -6.09
C ASP A 95 -17.18 -10.36 -4.91
N LYS A 96 -17.71 -10.80 -3.77
CA LYS A 96 -17.60 -10.08 -2.51
C LYS A 96 -16.39 -10.60 -1.74
N VAL A 97 -15.49 -9.70 -1.35
CA VAL A 97 -14.20 -10.06 -0.76
C VAL A 97 -13.90 -9.27 0.50
N ARG A 98 -13.06 -9.85 1.34
CA ARG A 98 -12.35 -9.18 2.42
C ARG A 98 -10.88 -9.10 2.03
N VAL A 99 -10.34 -7.88 2.04
CA VAL A 99 -8.97 -7.55 1.63
C VAL A 99 -8.22 -7.05 2.85
N LEU A 100 -7.06 -7.65 3.12
CA LEU A 100 -6.08 -7.17 4.09
C LEU A 100 -4.85 -6.74 3.31
N GLY A 101 -4.46 -5.49 3.51
CA GLY A 101 -3.36 -4.90 2.75
C GLY A 101 -2.86 -3.62 3.37
N GLU A 102 -1.98 -2.97 2.63
CA GLU A 102 -1.33 -1.72 2.98
C GLU A 102 -1.90 -0.58 2.13
N VAL A 103 -2.13 0.58 2.72
CA VAL A 103 -2.42 1.80 1.95
C VAL A 103 -1.14 2.27 1.28
N ASP A 104 -1.12 2.30 -0.05
CA ASP A 104 0.00 2.83 -0.84
C ASP A 104 -0.39 4.19 -1.47
N THR A 105 0.43 5.20 -1.19
CA THR A 105 0.20 6.58 -1.62
C THR A 105 1.28 7.04 -2.60
N HIS A 106 0.81 7.46 -3.77
CA HIS A 106 1.67 7.84 -4.87
C HIS A 106 1.73 9.37 -5.06
N ARG A 107 2.86 9.88 -5.56
CA ARG A 107 2.98 11.30 -5.93
C ARG A 107 2.16 11.70 -7.16
N ALA A 108 1.95 10.75 -8.09
CA ALA A 108 1.37 11.03 -9.40
C ALA A 108 0.21 10.09 -9.79
N LYS A 109 -0.08 9.07 -8.97
CA LYS A 109 -1.21 8.15 -9.15
C LYS A 109 -2.17 8.26 -7.96
N PRO A 110 -3.43 7.82 -8.09
CA PRO A 110 -4.33 7.69 -6.95
C PRO A 110 -3.77 6.72 -5.90
N THR A 111 -4.24 6.85 -4.65
CA THR A 111 -4.06 5.85 -3.61
C THR A 111 -4.76 4.54 -3.97
N ASP A 112 -4.08 3.44 -3.75
CA ASP A 112 -4.48 2.05 -3.93
C ASP A 112 -4.17 1.25 -2.64
N ILE A 113 -4.36 -0.07 -2.72
CA ILE A 113 -4.10 -1.00 -1.62
C ILE A 113 -3.24 -2.13 -2.16
N ASP A 114 -2.05 -2.29 -1.61
CA ASP A 114 -1.21 -3.47 -1.84
C ASP A 114 -1.76 -4.63 -1.02
N VAL A 115 -2.25 -5.66 -1.69
CA VAL A 115 -2.97 -6.76 -1.05
C VAL A 115 -2.01 -7.86 -0.59
N ILE A 116 -1.99 -8.08 0.72
CA ILE A 116 -1.22 -9.18 1.33
C ILE A 116 -2.09 -10.43 1.51
N HIS A 117 -3.40 -10.25 1.74
CA HIS A 117 -4.33 -11.35 1.88
C HIS A 117 -5.73 -10.98 1.41
N ILE A 118 -6.35 -11.90 0.67
CA ILE A 118 -7.71 -11.75 0.16
C ILE A 118 -8.48 -13.05 0.30
N GLU A 119 -9.77 -12.94 0.65
CA GLU A 119 -10.69 -14.06 0.66
C GLU A 119 -12.08 -13.64 0.16
N ARG A 120 -12.81 -14.58 -0.47
CA ARG A 120 -14.24 -14.39 -0.72
C ARG A 120 -15.02 -14.49 0.58
N VAL A 121 -15.96 -13.56 0.78
CA VAL A 121 -16.90 -13.59 1.89
C VAL A 121 -18.29 -13.99 1.41
N LYS A 122 -19.02 -14.72 2.25
CA LYS A 122 -20.41 -15.13 1.98
C LYS A 122 -21.40 -13.97 2.14
#